data_AF-A0A955N029-F1
#
_entry.id   AF-A0A955N029-F1
#
_cell.length_a   1.000
_cell.length_b   1.000
_cell.length_c   1.000
_cell.angle_alpha   90.00
_cell.angle_beta   90.00
_cell.angle_gamma   90.00
#
_symmetry.space_group_name_H-M   'P 1'
#
loop_
_entity.id
_entity.type
_entity.pdbx_description
1 polymer ?
#
loop_
_entity_poly.entity_id
_entity_poly.type
_entity_poly.pdbx_seq_one_letter_code
_entity_poly.pdbx_strand_id
1 'polypeptide(L)'
;MRERNTFFSGKRVVGSILFLLVAGIYGMTGAPAQSDERKNQLDYDLDVPRDEVICFALYTVNDNILKLTAQLYPLKEGEDRTLRLEIKEGGEWTEIARTEVIEVGWTAPFRVENWDDTKQVPYRVNHADKAFYEGTIRKNPVDKEEIVVAGFTGNSILQPHGGTLPKTDIVDNIKKIDVDLLFFSGDQVYDHNRHYQAWLNFGRDFGEIIKDRPTITIPDDHDVGQPNLWGQNGRKSFVPEGHDGGYYKPVDYVKEVERAQTSHLPDPYDPTPIERGIGVYYTDLNWGRISFAILEDRKFKTGPEAVVPPMGPRPDHITDPNYDPKSVDVPEARLL
;
A
#
# COMPACT_ATOMS: atom_id res chain seq x y z
N MET A 1 -2.01 -42.55 -25.44
CA MET A 1 -1.85 -41.31 -24.66
C MET A 1 -1.71 -40.17 -25.65
N ARG A 2 -2.65 -39.23 -25.68
CA ARG A 2 -2.61 -38.07 -26.58
C ARG A 2 -1.93 -36.91 -25.84
N GLU A 3 -0.77 -36.48 -26.32
CA GLU A 3 -0.17 -35.19 -26.01
C GLU A 3 -1.07 -34.09 -26.60
N ARG A 4 -1.45 -33.10 -25.79
CA ARG A 4 -2.02 -31.84 -26.26
C ARG A 4 -0.93 -30.77 -26.13
N ASN A 5 -0.39 -30.36 -27.26
CA ASN A 5 0.34 -29.10 -27.39
C ASN A 5 -0.67 -27.95 -27.31
N THR A 6 -0.68 -27.22 -26.20
CA THR A 6 -1.29 -25.88 -26.12
C THR A 6 -0.21 -24.85 -26.36
N PHE A 7 -0.23 -24.23 -27.54
CA PHE A 7 0.51 -23.03 -27.85
C PHE A 7 -0.02 -21.87 -27.00
N PHE A 8 0.76 -21.39 -26.02
CA PHE A 8 0.56 -20.07 -25.44
C PHE A 8 1.26 -19.05 -26.34
N SER A 9 0.45 -18.32 -27.12
CA SER A 9 0.89 -17.05 -27.70
C SER A 9 1.02 -16.04 -26.57
N GLY A 10 2.21 -15.94 -25.98
CA GLY A 10 2.52 -14.96 -24.94
C GLY A 10 2.28 -13.55 -25.48
N LYS A 11 1.38 -12.81 -24.83
CA LYS A 11 1.25 -11.37 -25.05
C LYS A 11 2.55 -10.71 -24.60
N ARG A 12 3.06 -9.79 -25.41
CA ARG A 12 4.17 -8.93 -25.01
C ARG A 12 3.64 -7.91 -24.01
N VAL A 13 4.15 -7.95 -22.79
CA VAL A 13 4.13 -6.78 -21.91
C VAL A 13 5.13 -5.80 -22.50
N VAL A 14 4.67 -4.77 -23.20
CA VAL A 14 5.54 -3.64 -23.59
C VAL A 14 5.58 -2.69 -22.40
N GLY A 15 6.37 -3.06 -21.38
CA GLY A 15 6.64 -2.17 -20.26
C GLY A 15 7.57 -1.05 -20.71
N SER A 16 7.03 0.11 -21.07
CA SER A 16 7.81 1.34 -21.03
C SER A 16 7.80 1.83 -19.60
N ILE A 17 8.72 1.32 -18.77
CA ILE A 17 8.94 1.83 -17.42
C ILE A 17 9.71 3.14 -17.56
N LEU A 18 9.00 4.27 -17.51
CA LEU A 18 9.66 5.57 -17.34
C LEU A 18 9.94 5.77 -15.85
N PHE A 19 11.11 5.32 -15.38
CA PHE A 19 11.65 5.78 -14.12
C PHE A 19 12.11 7.24 -14.30
N LEU A 20 11.34 8.19 -13.79
CA LEU A 20 11.82 9.55 -13.56
C LEU A 20 12.65 9.53 -12.27
N LEU A 21 13.91 9.11 -12.41
CA LEU A 21 14.90 9.13 -11.35
C LEU A 21 15.46 10.56 -11.28
N VAL A 22 14.93 11.37 -10.35
CA VAL A 22 15.52 12.68 -10.04
C VAL A 22 16.79 12.41 -9.23
N ALA A 23 17.91 12.22 -9.92
CA ALA A 23 19.23 12.16 -9.30
C ALA A 23 19.64 13.57 -8.85
N GLY A 24 19.35 13.91 -7.60
CA GLY A 24 19.90 15.09 -6.94
C GLY A 24 21.38 14.88 -6.66
N ILE A 25 22.26 15.57 -7.40
CA ILE A 25 23.69 15.65 -7.08
C ILE A 25 23.85 16.52 -5.82
N TYR A 26 24.06 15.90 -4.67
CA TYR A 26 24.41 16.61 -3.44
C TYR A 26 25.92 16.81 -3.34
N GLY A 27 26.35 18.07 -3.44
CA GLY A 27 27.64 18.51 -2.92
C GLY A 27 27.58 18.57 -1.40
N MET A 28 28.44 17.82 -0.71
CA MET A 28 28.59 17.88 0.74
C MET A 28 29.28 19.17 1.16
N THR A 29 28.59 19.98 1.96
CA THR A 29 29.24 20.86 2.95
C THR A 29 28.49 20.74 4.26
N GLY A 30 29.19 20.30 5.31
CA GLY A 30 28.62 20.01 6.62
C GLY A 30 28.25 21.26 7.41
N ALA A 31 27.16 21.13 8.16
CA ALA A 31 26.88 21.79 9.44
C ALA A 31 25.80 20.97 10.17
N PRO A 32 25.82 20.85 11.51
CA PRO A 32 24.80 20.10 12.23
C PRO A 32 23.54 20.97 12.29
N ALA A 33 22.57 20.69 11.43
CA ALA A 33 21.23 21.25 11.59
C ALA A 33 20.45 20.34 12.53
N GLN A 34 20.43 20.70 13.80
CA GLN A 34 19.34 20.34 14.69
C GLN A 34 18.10 21.11 14.17
N SER A 35 17.52 20.63 13.06
CA SER A 35 16.30 21.19 12.50
C SER A 35 15.19 20.92 13.50
N ASP A 36 14.57 21.99 13.98
CA ASP A 36 13.41 21.97 14.87
C ASP A 36 12.30 21.12 14.22
N GLU A 37 12.24 19.81 14.54
CA GLU A 37 11.28 18.83 14.01
C GLU A 37 9.83 19.31 14.14
N ARG A 38 9.59 20.27 15.04
CA ARG A 38 8.31 20.94 15.27
C ARG A 38 7.76 21.72 14.07
N LYS A 39 8.58 22.07 13.06
CA LYS A 39 8.09 22.84 11.90
C LYS A 39 7.48 22.02 10.77
N ASN A 40 7.61 20.68 10.79
CA ASN A 40 7.10 19.80 9.74
C ASN A 40 5.98 18.86 10.21
N GLN A 41 5.42 19.07 11.41
CA GLN A 41 4.25 18.30 11.83
C GLN A 41 3.03 18.81 11.07
N LEU A 42 2.55 17.97 10.15
CA LEU A 42 1.20 18.10 9.61
C LEU A 42 0.22 18.12 10.78
N ASP A 43 -0.64 19.13 10.80
CA ASP A 43 -1.82 19.15 11.64
C ASP A 43 -2.93 18.43 10.88
N TYR A 44 -3.46 17.38 11.48
CA TYR A 44 -4.47 16.54 10.87
C TYR A 44 -5.79 16.83 11.56
N ASP A 45 -6.62 17.67 10.95
CA ASP A 45 -8.00 17.79 11.39
C ASP A 45 -8.75 16.51 10.99
N LEU A 46 -9.23 15.81 12.01
CA LEU A 46 -9.96 14.55 11.91
C LEU A 46 -11.46 14.70 12.19
N ASP A 47 -11.91 15.87 12.67
CA ASP A 47 -13.34 16.11 12.90
C ASP A 47 -13.99 16.61 11.61
N VAL A 48 -14.47 15.67 10.81
CA VAL A 48 -15.15 15.95 9.56
C VAL A 48 -16.68 16.02 9.74
N PRO A 49 -17.40 16.67 8.81
CA PRO A 49 -18.85 16.51 8.69
C PRO A 49 -19.25 15.03 8.68
N ARG A 50 -20.41 14.71 9.29
CA ARG A 50 -20.83 13.31 9.49
C ARG A 50 -21.22 12.59 8.20
N ASP A 51 -21.49 13.35 7.15
CA ASP A 51 -21.68 12.91 5.76
C ASP A 51 -20.36 12.70 4.99
N GLU A 52 -19.21 13.01 5.61
CA GLU A 52 -17.87 12.86 5.03
C GLU A 52 -16.97 11.87 5.81
N VAL A 53 -17.55 11.06 6.71
CA VAL A 53 -16.76 10.17 7.60
C VAL A 53 -16.07 9.01 6.89
N ILE A 54 -16.45 8.68 5.65
CA ILE A 54 -15.74 7.70 4.83
C ILE A 54 -14.72 8.47 3.99
N CYS A 55 -13.44 8.30 4.27
CA CYS A 55 -12.37 9.04 3.61
C CYS A 55 -12.08 8.49 2.21
N PHE A 56 -11.85 7.18 2.10
CA PHE A 56 -11.64 6.50 0.83
C PHE A 56 -11.88 5.00 0.95
N ALA A 57 -11.85 4.29 -0.18
CA ALA A 57 -11.80 2.84 -0.19
C ALA A 57 -10.80 2.31 -1.23
N LEU A 58 -10.11 1.23 -0.89
CA LEU A 58 -9.25 0.46 -1.78
C LEU A 58 -9.95 -0.84 -2.14
N TYR A 59 -9.77 -1.32 -3.38
CA TYR A 59 -10.30 -2.61 -3.79
C TYR A 59 -9.34 -3.39 -4.69
N THR A 60 -9.48 -4.71 -4.66
CA THR A 60 -9.00 -5.61 -5.71
C THR A 60 -10.09 -6.63 -6.05
N VAL A 61 -10.00 -7.19 -7.25
CA VAL A 61 -10.81 -8.33 -7.66
C VAL A 61 -9.87 -9.42 -8.13
N ASN A 62 -9.95 -10.60 -7.51
CA ASN A 62 -9.15 -11.76 -7.86
C ASN A 62 -9.99 -13.03 -7.71
N ASP A 63 -9.92 -13.95 -8.68
CA ASP A 63 -10.60 -15.25 -8.62
C ASP A 63 -12.07 -15.18 -8.17
N ASN A 64 -12.84 -14.29 -8.81
CA ASN A 64 -14.25 -14.02 -8.51
C ASN A 64 -14.52 -13.56 -7.07
N ILE A 65 -13.55 -12.95 -6.41
CA ILE A 65 -13.70 -12.34 -5.09
C ILE A 65 -13.36 -10.85 -5.21
N LEU A 66 -14.33 -10.00 -4.89
CA LEU A 66 -14.10 -8.59 -4.63
C LEU A 66 -13.75 -8.43 -3.15
N LYS A 67 -12.58 -7.85 -2.88
CA LYS A 67 -12.24 -7.34 -1.56
C LYS A 67 -12.13 -5.83 -1.62
N LEU A 68 -12.70 -5.18 -0.62
CA LEU A 68 -12.69 -3.73 -0.49
C LEU A 68 -12.44 -3.35 0.96
N THR A 69 -11.58 -2.37 1.22
CA THR A 69 -11.38 -1.81 2.55
C THR A 69 -11.72 -0.34 2.52
N ALA A 70 -12.74 0.06 3.27
CA ALA A 70 -13.04 1.47 3.49
C ALA A 70 -12.22 1.99 4.68
N GLN A 71 -11.63 3.18 4.52
CA GLN A 71 -10.90 3.91 5.53
C GLN A 71 -11.75 5.08 6.00
N LEU A 72 -12.01 5.16 7.30
CA LEU A 72 -12.87 6.18 7.90
C LEU A 72 -12.07 7.20 8.70
N TYR A 73 -12.67 8.38 8.89
CA TYR A 73 -12.38 9.26 10.02
C TYR A 73 -12.95 8.69 11.33
N PRO A 74 -12.50 9.17 12.51
CA PRO A 74 -13.01 8.65 13.77
C PRO A 74 -14.52 8.87 13.91
N LEU A 75 -15.22 7.78 14.25
CA LEU A 75 -16.63 7.84 14.61
C LEU A 75 -16.78 8.24 16.09
N LYS A 76 -17.84 8.98 16.39
CA LYS A 76 -18.15 9.45 17.74
C LYS A 76 -18.78 8.32 18.57
N GLU A 77 -18.73 8.48 19.89
CA GLU A 77 -19.44 7.57 20.80
C GLU A 77 -20.95 7.54 20.44
N GLY A 78 -21.51 6.33 20.35
CA GLY A 78 -22.92 6.13 19.98
C GLY A 78 -23.24 6.15 18.49
N GLU A 79 -22.30 6.51 17.60
CA GLU A 79 -22.49 6.34 16.14
C GLU A 79 -22.54 4.86 15.75
N ASP A 80 -23.23 4.52 14.66
CA ASP A 80 -23.28 3.12 14.19
C ASP A 80 -21.88 2.63 13.79
N ARG A 81 -21.55 1.35 14.05
CA ARG A 81 -20.29 0.73 13.63
C ARG A 81 -20.46 -0.16 12.40
N THR A 82 -21.67 -0.31 11.88
CA THR A 82 -21.91 -1.06 10.66
C THR A 82 -21.74 -0.17 9.42
N LEU A 83 -20.97 -0.64 8.42
CA LEU A 83 -20.97 -0.08 7.06
C LEU A 83 -21.61 -1.07 6.10
N ARG A 84 -22.20 -0.53 5.03
CA ARG A 84 -22.82 -1.31 3.95
C ARG A 84 -22.11 -1.04 2.62
N LEU A 85 -21.92 -2.08 1.83
CA LEU A 85 -21.48 -2.00 0.45
C LEU A 85 -22.69 -2.24 -0.45
N GLU A 86 -22.98 -1.27 -1.31
CA GLU A 86 -24.06 -1.32 -2.27
C GLU A 86 -23.52 -1.19 -3.70
N ILE A 87 -24.20 -1.82 -4.64
CA ILE A 87 -23.92 -1.70 -6.08
C ILE A 87 -25.14 -1.20 -6.82
N LYS A 88 -24.92 -0.57 -7.97
CA LYS A 88 -26.00 -0.07 -8.82
C LYS A 88 -26.29 -1.03 -9.96
N GLU A 89 -27.44 -1.70 -9.89
CA GLU A 89 -27.94 -2.62 -10.93
C GLU A 89 -29.34 -2.19 -11.38
N GLY A 90 -29.59 -2.14 -12.69
CA GLY A 90 -30.90 -1.72 -13.21
C GLY A 90 -31.31 -0.28 -12.86
N GLY A 91 -30.37 0.55 -12.38
CA GLY A 91 -30.63 1.93 -11.92
C GLY A 91 -30.90 2.05 -10.42
N GLU A 92 -31.03 0.93 -9.70
CA GLU A 92 -31.30 0.87 -8.27
C GLU A 92 -30.06 0.45 -7.49
N TRP A 93 -29.91 0.99 -6.27
CA TRP A 93 -28.85 0.59 -5.35
C TRP A 93 -29.29 -0.63 -4.55
N THR A 94 -28.48 -1.68 -4.56
CA THR A 94 -28.72 -2.93 -3.83
C THR A 94 -27.56 -3.22 -2.88
N GLU A 95 -27.87 -3.51 -1.61
CA GLU A 95 -26.88 -3.95 -0.63
C GLU A 95 -26.40 -5.37 -0.95
N ILE A 96 -25.09 -5.53 -1.04
CA ILE A 96 -24.45 -6.83 -1.33
C ILE A 96 -23.57 -7.33 -0.19
N ALA A 97 -23.15 -6.44 0.72
CA ALA A 97 -22.39 -6.81 1.91
C ALA A 97 -22.53 -5.77 3.01
N ARG A 98 -22.26 -6.18 4.24
CA ARG A 98 -22.10 -5.30 5.41
C ARG A 98 -20.98 -5.82 6.31
N THR A 99 -20.34 -4.91 7.04
CA THR A 99 -19.24 -5.23 7.94
C THR A 99 -19.21 -4.27 9.13
N GLU A 100 -18.49 -4.66 10.19
CA GLU A 100 -18.26 -3.82 11.36
C GLU A 100 -16.94 -3.06 11.24
N VAL A 101 -16.92 -1.81 11.69
CA VAL A 101 -15.72 -1.00 11.78
C VAL A 101 -14.77 -1.59 12.81
N ILE A 102 -13.51 -1.75 12.40
CA ILE A 102 -12.39 -2.01 13.28
C ILE A 102 -11.89 -0.65 13.77
N GLU A 103 -12.18 -0.31 15.03
CA GLU A 103 -11.89 1.03 15.59
C GLU A 103 -10.39 1.34 15.65
N VAL A 104 -9.54 0.32 15.83
CA VAL A 104 -8.09 0.48 15.69
C VAL A 104 -7.80 0.82 14.22
N GLY A 105 -7.39 2.06 13.95
CA GLY A 105 -7.16 2.54 12.59
C GLY A 105 -8.43 2.75 11.74
N TRP A 106 -9.63 2.67 12.31
CA TRP A 106 -10.91 3.01 11.67
C TRP A 106 -11.10 2.45 10.25
N THR A 107 -10.98 1.13 10.11
CA THR A 107 -11.10 0.40 8.83
C THR A 107 -12.36 -0.46 8.79
N ALA A 108 -12.93 -0.65 7.61
CA ALA A 108 -14.08 -1.53 7.39
C ALA A 108 -13.83 -2.43 6.16
N PRO A 109 -13.33 -3.66 6.36
CA PRO A 109 -13.06 -4.60 5.29
C PRO A 109 -14.33 -5.35 4.86
N PHE A 110 -14.50 -5.50 3.56
CA PHE A 110 -15.57 -6.23 2.88
C PHE A 110 -14.98 -7.36 2.04
N ARG A 111 -15.73 -8.45 1.94
CA ARG A 111 -15.48 -9.57 1.02
C ARG A 111 -16.78 -9.94 0.34
N VAL A 112 -16.78 -9.99 -0.99
CA VAL A 112 -17.91 -10.43 -1.80
C VAL A 112 -17.42 -11.55 -2.70
N GLU A 113 -17.96 -12.74 -2.49
CA GLU A 113 -17.62 -13.92 -3.30
C GLU A 113 -18.52 -14.02 -4.53
N ASN A 114 -18.07 -14.79 -5.53
CA ASN A 114 -18.76 -14.96 -6.81
C ASN A 114 -18.99 -13.63 -7.56
N TRP A 115 -18.06 -12.69 -7.41
CA TRP A 115 -18.07 -11.41 -8.12
C TRP A 115 -17.90 -11.61 -9.63
N ASP A 116 -18.79 -11.01 -10.41
CA ASP A 116 -18.75 -10.98 -11.87
C ASP A 116 -17.90 -9.79 -12.36
N ASP A 117 -16.62 -10.05 -12.61
CA ASP A 117 -15.66 -9.06 -13.09
C ASP A 117 -15.74 -8.80 -14.60
N THR A 118 -16.71 -9.41 -15.30
CA THR A 118 -16.93 -9.15 -16.74
C THR A 118 -17.67 -7.84 -16.99
N LYS A 119 -18.15 -7.19 -15.93
CA LYS A 119 -18.94 -5.96 -15.96
C LYS A 119 -18.26 -4.86 -15.16
N GLN A 120 -18.48 -3.63 -15.62
CA GLN A 120 -18.18 -2.45 -14.83
C GLN A 120 -19.41 -2.13 -13.98
N VAL A 121 -19.22 -1.97 -12.67
CA VAL A 121 -20.33 -1.82 -11.71
C VAL A 121 -20.08 -0.61 -10.82
N PRO A 122 -20.94 0.42 -10.85
CA PRO A 122 -20.90 1.49 -9.86
C PRO A 122 -21.18 0.92 -8.47
N TYR A 123 -20.40 1.34 -7.48
CA TYR A 123 -20.57 0.94 -6.09
C TYR A 123 -20.63 2.17 -5.17
N ARG A 124 -21.14 1.95 -3.97
CA ARG A 124 -20.99 2.90 -2.86
C ARG A 124 -20.81 2.19 -1.54
N VAL A 125 -19.99 2.78 -0.69
CA VAL A 125 -19.88 2.42 0.72
C VAL A 125 -20.69 3.41 1.53
N ASN A 126 -21.55 2.91 2.42
CA ASN A 126 -22.49 3.70 3.18
C ASN A 126 -22.22 3.55 4.67
N HIS A 127 -22.27 4.67 5.37
CA HIS A 127 -22.32 4.71 6.83
C HIS A 127 -23.61 5.40 7.26
N ALA A 128 -24.43 4.67 8.03
CA ALA A 128 -25.82 5.02 8.32
C ALA A 128 -26.58 5.39 7.02
N ASP A 129 -27.33 6.49 7.02
CA ASP A 129 -28.05 7.03 5.85
C ASP A 129 -27.54 8.43 5.46
N LYS A 130 -26.28 8.74 5.79
CA LYS A 130 -25.72 10.09 5.67
C LYS A 130 -24.44 10.16 4.84
N ALA A 131 -23.47 9.30 5.11
CA ALA A 131 -22.18 9.32 4.42
C ALA A 131 -22.13 8.26 3.32
N PHE A 132 -21.71 8.69 2.13
CA PHE A 132 -21.64 7.88 0.92
C PHE A 132 -20.28 8.09 0.26
N TYR A 133 -19.52 7.02 0.04
CA TYR A 133 -18.32 7.04 -0.80
C TYR A 133 -18.60 6.24 -2.07
N GLU A 134 -18.65 6.93 -3.21
CA GLU A 134 -19.01 6.32 -4.50
C GLU A 134 -17.78 6.12 -5.39
N GLY A 135 -17.82 5.04 -6.16
CA GLY A 135 -16.79 4.71 -7.14
C GLY A 135 -17.27 3.66 -8.12
N THR A 136 -16.32 3.05 -8.82
CA THR A 136 -16.59 2.05 -9.84
C THR A 136 -15.66 0.85 -9.68
N ILE A 137 -16.24 -0.34 -9.53
CA ILE A 137 -15.49 -1.58 -9.72
C ILE A 137 -15.37 -1.82 -11.22
N ARG A 138 -14.14 -1.79 -11.74
CA ARG A 138 -13.88 -1.93 -13.17
C ARG A 138 -14.16 -3.34 -13.66
N LYS A 139 -14.58 -3.42 -14.92
CA LYS A 139 -14.50 -4.65 -15.70
C LYS A 139 -13.03 -5.07 -15.81
N ASN A 140 -12.75 -6.35 -15.59
CA ASN A 140 -11.43 -6.92 -15.82
C ASN A 140 -11.02 -6.73 -17.29
N PRO A 141 -9.87 -6.09 -17.60
CA PRO A 141 -9.49 -5.70 -18.96
C PRO A 141 -8.97 -6.89 -19.80
N VAL A 142 -9.56 -8.08 -19.66
CA VAL A 142 -9.17 -9.29 -20.40
C VAL A 142 -9.25 -9.10 -21.91
N ASP A 143 -10.12 -8.22 -22.40
CA ASP A 143 -10.28 -7.93 -23.83
C ASP A 143 -9.19 -7.01 -24.39
N LYS A 144 -8.47 -6.26 -23.54
CA LYS A 144 -7.39 -5.39 -24.00
C LYS A 144 -6.19 -6.23 -24.45
N GLU A 145 -5.44 -5.77 -25.45
CA GLU A 145 -4.17 -6.37 -25.83
C GLU A 145 -3.05 -6.00 -24.86
N GLU A 146 -3.01 -4.73 -24.46
CA GLU A 146 -2.08 -4.13 -23.51
C GLU A 146 -2.83 -3.67 -22.25
N ILE A 147 -2.18 -3.78 -21.08
CA ILE A 147 -2.66 -3.17 -19.83
C ILE A 147 -1.65 -2.12 -19.37
N VAL A 148 -2.16 -1.03 -18.80
CA VAL A 148 -1.32 0.06 -18.28
C VAL A 148 -1.32 0.04 -16.76
N VAL A 149 -0.14 -0.11 -16.17
CA VAL A 149 0.06 -0.07 -14.71
C VAL A 149 0.78 1.22 -14.34
N ALA A 150 0.26 1.98 -13.38
CA ALA A 150 0.97 3.11 -12.80
C ALA A 150 1.65 2.70 -11.50
N GLY A 151 2.97 2.85 -11.46
CA GLY A 151 3.78 2.63 -10.27
C GLY A 151 4.04 3.93 -9.51
N PHE A 152 3.88 3.88 -8.18
CA PHE A 152 4.14 4.97 -7.25
C PHE A 152 5.04 4.48 -6.12
N THR A 153 5.96 5.32 -5.68
CA THR A 153 6.82 5.06 -4.53
C THR A 153 7.16 6.41 -3.90
N GLY A 154 7.20 6.47 -2.57
CA GLY A 154 7.63 7.66 -1.85
C GLY A 154 6.66 8.84 -1.96
N ASN A 155 5.87 9.07 -0.91
CA ASN A 155 5.02 10.26 -0.75
C ASN A 155 5.52 11.14 0.42
N SER A 156 6.77 11.58 0.34
CA SER A 156 7.43 12.31 1.43
C SER A 156 6.81 13.68 1.71
N ILE A 157 6.58 13.94 3.00
CA ILE A 157 6.06 15.22 3.50
C ILE A 157 7.14 16.31 3.66
N LEU A 158 8.42 15.98 3.41
CA LEU A 158 9.51 16.95 3.45
C LEU A 158 9.46 17.90 2.25
N GLN A 159 9.59 19.21 2.51
CA GLN A 159 9.57 20.27 1.49
C GLN A 159 10.50 20.02 0.30
N PRO A 160 11.76 19.55 0.47
CA PRO A 160 12.63 19.24 -0.67
C PRO A 160 12.12 18.12 -1.58
N HIS A 161 11.22 17.26 -1.09
CA HIS A 161 10.63 16.14 -1.83
C HIS A 161 9.24 16.48 -2.38
N GLY A 162 8.84 17.75 -2.35
CA GLY A 162 7.51 18.23 -2.75
C GLY A 162 6.53 18.37 -1.58
N GLY A 163 6.85 17.87 -0.39
CA GLY A 163 6.13 18.10 0.84
C GLY A 163 4.60 17.96 0.72
N THR A 164 3.89 19.04 1.03
CA THR A 164 2.42 19.10 1.01
C THR A 164 1.86 19.64 -0.30
N LEU A 165 2.64 19.65 -1.38
CA LEU A 165 2.14 20.09 -2.68
C LEU A 165 0.95 19.21 -3.11
N PRO A 166 -0.11 19.80 -3.68
CA PRO A 166 -1.22 19.04 -4.22
C PRO A 166 -0.75 18.03 -5.26
N LYS A 167 -1.30 16.81 -5.24
CA LYS A 167 -0.99 15.75 -6.22
C LYS A 167 -1.88 15.81 -7.47
N THR A 168 -2.49 16.96 -7.74
CA THR A 168 -3.53 17.12 -8.77
C THR A 168 -3.00 16.87 -10.17
N ASP A 169 -1.76 17.28 -10.46
CA ASP A 169 -1.13 17.04 -11.76
C ASP A 169 -0.89 15.54 -12.01
N ILE A 170 -0.42 14.81 -10.98
CA ILE A 170 -0.27 13.36 -11.00
C ILE A 170 -1.63 12.70 -11.22
N VAL A 171 -2.62 13.03 -10.40
CA VAL A 171 -3.99 12.49 -10.47
C VAL A 171 -4.63 12.75 -11.85
N ASP A 172 -4.52 13.96 -12.38
CA ASP A 172 -5.07 14.32 -13.69
C ASP A 172 -4.40 13.56 -14.83
N ASN A 173 -3.09 13.36 -14.77
CA ASN A 173 -2.37 12.59 -15.77
C ASN A 173 -2.78 11.11 -15.73
N ILE A 174 -2.94 10.53 -14.53
CA ILE A 174 -3.43 9.15 -14.37
C ILE A 174 -4.85 8.99 -14.93
N LYS A 175 -5.73 9.97 -14.67
CA LYS A 175 -7.08 9.99 -15.26
C LYS A 175 -7.05 10.08 -16.79
N LYS A 176 -6.16 10.89 -17.36
CA LYS A 176 -6.00 11.04 -18.82
C LYS A 176 -5.45 9.79 -19.51
N ILE A 177 -4.49 9.12 -18.88
CA ILE A 177 -3.91 7.86 -19.39
C ILE A 177 -4.93 6.70 -19.28
N ASP A 178 -5.86 6.81 -18.33
CA ASP A 178 -6.82 5.77 -17.98
C ASP A 178 -6.17 4.42 -17.63
N VAL A 179 -5.28 4.48 -16.63
CA VAL A 179 -4.53 3.29 -16.19
C VAL A 179 -5.46 2.19 -15.66
N ASP A 180 -5.06 0.94 -15.88
CA ASP A 180 -5.84 -0.26 -15.56
C ASP A 180 -5.61 -0.77 -14.14
N LEU A 181 -4.44 -0.48 -13.56
CA LEU A 181 -4.02 -0.92 -12.23
C LEU A 181 -3.12 0.14 -11.60
N LEU A 182 -3.33 0.44 -10.32
CA LEU A 182 -2.45 1.30 -9.52
C LEU A 182 -1.57 0.42 -8.63
N PHE A 183 -0.27 0.72 -8.55
CA PHE A 183 0.66 0.04 -7.66
C PHE A 183 1.47 1.04 -6.85
N PHE A 184 1.21 1.10 -5.54
CA PHE A 184 1.97 1.87 -4.57
C PHE A 184 2.92 0.91 -3.84
N SER A 185 4.22 1.03 -4.13
CA SER A 185 5.21 0.00 -3.79
C SER A 185 5.87 0.17 -2.42
N GLY A 186 5.42 1.14 -1.62
CA GLY A 186 6.03 1.50 -0.35
C GLY A 186 6.09 3.01 -0.15
N ASP A 187 6.31 3.40 1.10
CA ASP A 187 6.53 4.77 1.55
C ASP A 187 5.36 5.70 1.20
N GLN A 188 4.12 5.23 1.38
CA GLN A 188 2.96 6.10 1.19
C GLN A 188 2.81 7.11 2.35
N VAL A 189 3.35 6.76 3.52
CA VAL A 189 3.32 7.56 4.74
C VAL A 189 4.74 7.76 5.28
N TYR A 190 5.10 9.04 5.53
CA TYR A 190 6.39 9.42 6.13
C TYR A 190 6.28 9.90 7.58
N ASP A 191 5.07 10.08 8.12
CA ASP A 191 4.90 10.37 9.55
C ASP A 191 5.04 9.07 10.35
N HIS A 192 6.24 8.87 10.90
CA HIS A 192 6.62 7.65 11.61
C HIS A 192 5.88 7.40 12.93
N ASN A 193 5.02 8.32 13.37
CA ASN A 193 4.31 8.19 14.65
C ASN A 193 2.79 8.31 14.52
N ARG A 194 2.29 8.87 13.41
CA ARG A 194 0.87 9.13 13.18
C ARG A 194 0.43 8.54 11.84
N HIS A 195 0.60 7.22 11.69
CA HIS A 195 0.34 6.53 10.42
C HIS A 195 -1.11 6.71 9.97
N TYR A 196 -2.08 6.36 10.82
CA TYR A 196 -3.50 6.52 10.54
C TYR A 196 -3.85 7.92 9.98
N GLN A 197 -3.37 8.98 10.62
CA GLN A 197 -3.64 10.35 10.17
C GLN A 197 -2.97 10.67 8.82
N ALA A 198 -1.73 10.24 8.64
CA ALA A 198 -1.03 10.40 7.37
C ALA A 198 -1.65 9.56 6.24
N TRP A 199 -2.20 8.39 6.57
CA TRP A 199 -2.90 7.50 5.65
C TRP A 199 -4.23 8.10 5.17
N LEU A 200 -4.94 8.84 6.04
CA LEU A 200 -6.08 9.66 5.61
C LEU A 200 -5.66 10.75 4.61
N ASN A 201 -4.50 11.37 4.79
CA ASN A 201 -3.98 12.32 3.80
C ASN A 201 -3.62 11.64 2.47
N PHE A 202 -3.06 10.44 2.48
CA PHE A 202 -2.88 9.63 1.27
C PHE A 202 -4.23 9.42 0.55
N GLY A 203 -5.28 9.09 1.31
CA GLY A 203 -6.65 8.99 0.82
C GLY A 203 -7.18 10.27 0.17
N ARG A 204 -6.89 11.44 0.77
CA ARG A 204 -7.27 12.74 0.20
C ARG A 204 -6.51 13.05 -1.09
N ASP A 205 -5.21 12.71 -1.14
CA ASP A 205 -4.35 12.98 -2.29
C ASP A 205 -4.72 12.11 -3.51
N PHE A 206 -5.01 10.82 -3.29
CA PHE A 206 -5.20 9.84 -4.38
C PHE A 206 -6.61 9.25 -4.48
N GLY A 207 -7.53 9.62 -3.59
CA GLY A 207 -8.93 9.18 -3.52
C GLY A 207 -9.65 9.20 -4.86
N GLU A 208 -9.37 10.22 -5.66
CA GLU A 208 -9.97 10.49 -6.95
C GLU A 208 -9.59 9.51 -8.07
N ILE A 209 -8.51 8.73 -7.91
CA ILE A 209 -8.13 7.66 -8.85
C ILE A 209 -8.36 6.26 -8.30
N ILE A 210 -8.21 6.08 -6.98
CA ILE A 210 -8.36 4.77 -6.32
C ILE A 210 -9.82 4.31 -6.24
N LYS A 211 -10.79 5.23 -6.16
CA LYS A 211 -12.23 4.90 -6.13
C LYS A 211 -12.71 4.16 -7.37
N ASP A 212 -11.99 4.29 -8.48
CA ASP A 212 -12.38 3.72 -9.77
C ASP A 212 -11.37 2.71 -10.31
N ARG A 213 -10.30 2.35 -9.59
CA ARG A 213 -9.24 1.46 -10.11
C ARG A 213 -8.78 0.46 -9.06
N PRO A 214 -8.57 -0.81 -9.43
CA PRO A 214 -7.94 -1.75 -8.51
C PRO A 214 -6.57 -1.20 -8.12
N THR A 215 -6.26 -1.31 -6.83
CA THR A 215 -5.07 -0.68 -6.26
C THR A 215 -4.31 -1.71 -5.43
N ILE A 216 -3.03 -1.90 -5.74
CA ILE A 216 -2.10 -2.63 -4.89
C ILE A 216 -1.34 -1.59 -4.06
N THR A 217 -1.34 -1.76 -2.74
CA THR A 217 -0.51 -1.00 -1.80
C THR A 217 0.25 -2.01 -0.95
N ILE A 218 1.54 -1.77 -0.72
CA ILE A 218 2.37 -2.56 0.18
C ILE A 218 3.16 -1.60 1.09
N PRO A 219 3.29 -1.89 2.41
CA PRO A 219 4.13 -1.10 3.31
C PRO A 219 5.63 -1.23 3.01
N ASP A 220 6.35 -0.11 3.15
CA ASP A 220 7.81 -0.08 3.31
C ASP A 220 8.19 0.50 4.69
N ASP A 221 9.46 0.82 4.89
CA ASP A 221 10.04 1.24 6.15
C ASP A 221 9.37 2.48 6.74
N HIS A 222 9.13 3.52 5.94
CA HIS A 222 8.48 4.72 6.46
C HIS A 222 7.03 4.48 6.88
N ASP A 223 6.29 3.60 6.21
CA ASP A 223 4.91 3.28 6.55
C ASP A 223 4.80 2.63 7.94
N VAL A 224 5.71 1.70 8.24
CA VAL A 224 5.79 1.06 9.57
C VAL A 224 6.50 1.92 10.62
N GLY A 225 6.80 3.17 10.26
CA GLY A 225 7.38 4.18 11.15
C GLY A 225 8.84 3.93 11.49
N GLN A 226 9.61 3.37 10.55
CA GLN A 226 11.05 3.15 10.64
C GLN A 226 11.82 3.92 9.57
N PRO A 227 13.07 4.34 9.84
CA PRO A 227 13.92 4.93 8.80
C PRO A 227 14.42 3.87 7.81
N ASN A 228 14.60 2.63 8.26
CA ASN A 228 14.91 1.47 7.44
C ASN A 228 14.25 0.21 8.04
N LEU A 229 13.82 -0.71 7.17
CA LEU A 229 13.18 -1.96 7.57
C LEU A 229 13.93 -3.16 7.02
N TRP A 230 14.31 -4.02 7.96
CA TRP A 230 14.86 -5.34 7.76
C TRP A 230 14.04 -6.28 8.63
N GLY A 231 12.86 -6.69 8.18
CA GLY A 231 11.80 -7.20 9.05
C GLY A 231 12.17 -8.46 9.83
N GLN A 232 13.20 -9.20 9.40
CA GLN A 232 13.75 -10.38 10.07
C GLN A 232 12.65 -11.24 10.71
N ASN A 233 11.70 -11.66 9.88
CA ASN A 233 10.60 -12.53 10.26
C ASN A 233 9.77 -12.02 11.47
N GLY A 234 9.71 -10.70 11.66
CA GLY A 234 8.84 -10.09 12.65
C GLY A 234 9.43 -9.93 14.04
N ARG A 235 10.74 -10.16 14.24
CA ARG A 235 11.34 -10.03 15.57
C ARG A 235 11.24 -8.60 16.12
N LYS A 236 11.56 -8.42 17.40
CA LYS A 236 11.71 -7.09 17.99
C LYS A 236 13.09 -6.53 17.61
N SER A 237 13.09 -5.36 16.99
CA SER A 237 14.28 -4.52 16.86
C SER A 237 14.47 -3.69 18.15
N PHE A 238 15.72 -3.52 18.56
CA PHE A 238 16.14 -2.81 19.77
C PHE A 238 16.89 -1.51 19.47
N VAL A 239 17.21 -1.24 18.20
CA VAL A 239 17.89 -0.01 17.77
C VAL A 239 16.97 0.86 16.88
N PRO A 240 16.95 2.19 17.05
CA PRO A 240 16.09 3.08 16.25
C PRO A 240 16.34 3.02 14.74
N GLU A 241 17.55 2.66 14.32
CA GLU A 241 17.94 2.55 12.92
C GLU A 241 17.45 1.25 12.25
N GLY A 242 17.00 0.25 13.02
CA GLY A 242 16.44 -1.01 12.51
C GLY A 242 17.42 -1.99 11.85
N HIS A 243 18.72 -1.70 11.81
CA HIS A 243 19.72 -2.57 11.18
C HIS A 243 19.97 -3.88 11.94
N ASP A 244 19.59 -3.93 13.21
CA ASP A 244 19.57 -5.15 14.03
C ASP A 244 18.39 -6.06 13.66
N GLY A 245 17.57 -5.71 12.67
CA GLY A 245 16.46 -6.50 12.14
C GLY A 245 15.24 -6.59 13.07
N GLY A 246 14.06 -6.53 12.48
CA GLY A 246 12.77 -6.58 13.16
C GLY A 246 12.01 -5.27 13.10
N TYR A 247 10.95 -5.22 13.92
CA TYR A 247 10.09 -4.05 14.12
C TYR A 247 10.32 -3.48 15.53
N TYR A 248 10.68 -2.20 15.63
CA TYR A 248 10.82 -1.52 16.91
C TYR A 248 9.51 -0.89 17.39
N LYS A 249 8.53 -0.66 16.50
CA LYS A 249 7.18 -0.24 16.88
C LYS A 249 6.42 -1.37 17.61
N PRO A 250 5.41 -1.04 18.43
CA PRO A 250 4.52 -2.04 19.03
C PRO A 250 3.84 -2.92 17.96
N VAL A 251 3.61 -4.19 18.28
CA VAL A 251 2.98 -5.15 17.34
C VAL A 251 1.63 -4.66 16.84
N ASP A 252 0.81 -4.09 17.73
CA ASP A 252 -0.53 -3.63 17.37
C ASP A 252 -0.51 -2.46 16.38
N TYR A 253 0.53 -1.60 16.45
CA TYR A 253 0.75 -0.56 15.46
C TYR A 253 1.13 -1.17 14.10
N VAL A 254 2.08 -2.12 14.07
CA VAL A 254 2.48 -2.79 12.82
C VAL A 254 1.30 -3.50 12.16
N LYS A 255 0.43 -4.16 12.95
CA LYS A 255 -0.80 -4.81 12.46
C LYS A 255 -1.83 -3.82 11.95
N GLU A 256 -1.91 -2.63 12.52
CA GLU A 256 -2.80 -1.57 12.06
C GLU A 256 -2.34 -1.03 10.71
N VAL A 257 -1.05 -0.69 10.57
CA VAL A 257 -0.43 -0.29 9.29
C VAL A 257 -0.65 -1.35 8.21
N GLU A 258 -0.32 -2.61 8.51
CA GLU A 258 -0.49 -3.73 7.59
C GLU A 258 -1.94 -3.85 7.13
N ARG A 259 -2.91 -3.86 8.07
CA ARG A 259 -4.33 -3.94 7.72
C ARG A 259 -4.76 -2.78 6.84
N ALA A 260 -4.47 -1.54 7.27
CA ALA A 260 -4.89 -0.34 6.57
C ALA A 260 -4.42 -0.29 5.11
N GLN A 261 -3.23 -0.83 4.84
CA GLN A 261 -2.63 -0.83 3.51
C GLN A 261 -2.86 -2.12 2.72
N THR A 262 -3.28 -3.23 3.31
CA THR A 262 -3.28 -4.53 2.58
C THR A 262 -4.54 -5.37 2.71
N SER A 263 -5.51 -5.02 3.56
CA SER A 263 -6.68 -5.90 3.78
C SER A 263 -7.62 -6.05 2.58
N HIS A 264 -7.53 -5.19 1.57
CA HIS A 264 -8.25 -5.31 0.31
C HIS A 264 -7.52 -6.16 -0.74
N LEU A 265 -6.28 -6.59 -0.49
CA LEU A 265 -5.54 -7.50 -1.36
C LEU A 265 -6.13 -8.92 -1.30
N PRO A 266 -5.86 -9.78 -2.31
CA PRO A 266 -6.23 -11.19 -2.28
C PRO A 266 -5.74 -11.90 -1.00
N ASP A 267 -6.38 -13.02 -0.64
CA ASP A 267 -5.94 -13.77 0.55
C ASP A 267 -4.46 -14.18 0.40
N PRO A 268 -3.66 -14.12 1.47
CA PRO A 268 -2.28 -14.54 1.42
C PRO A 268 -2.18 -16.02 1.03
N TYR A 269 -1.13 -16.37 0.27
CA TYR A 269 -0.93 -17.75 -0.19
C TYR A 269 -0.82 -18.73 0.99
N ASP A 270 -0.07 -18.36 2.03
CA ASP A 270 -0.08 -19.04 3.33
C ASP A 270 -0.24 -17.98 4.44
N PRO A 271 -1.40 -17.94 5.14
CA PRO A 271 -1.71 -16.93 6.14
C PRO A 271 -0.98 -17.13 7.48
N THR A 272 -0.01 -18.06 7.57
CA THR A 272 0.73 -18.33 8.81
C THR A 272 1.42 -17.04 9.29
N PRO A 273 1.07 -16.53 10.49
CA PRO A 273 1.72 -15.35 11.04
C PRO A 273 3.20 -15.59 11.30
N ILE A 274 4.00 -14.54 11.13
CA ILE A 274 5.42 -14.55 11.51
C ILE A 274 5.58 -14.37 13.03
N GLU A 275 6.83 -14.16 13.49
CA GLU A 275 7.09 -13.95 14.92
C GLU A 275 6.25 -12.81 15.50
N ARG A 276 5.95 -12.94 16.80
CA ARG A 276 5.07 -12.02 17.55
C ARG A 276 3.64 -11.94 16.99
N GLY A 277 3.27 -12.85 16.10
CA GLY A 277 1.93 -12.98 15.54
C GLY A 277 1.56 -11.86 14.57
N ILE A 278 2.54 -11.24 13.92
CA ILE A 278 2.34 -10.28 12.82
C ILE A 278 1.83 -11.06 11.59
N GLY A 279 0.85 -10.51 10.88
CA GLY A 279 0.26 -11.16 9.71
C GLY A 279 1.17 -11.15 8.49
N VAL A 280 0.63 -11.65 7.39
CA VAL A 280 1.24 -11.73 6.07
C VAL A 280 0.17 -11.43 5.02
N TYR A 281 0.59 -10.83 3.92
CA TYR A 281 -0.19 -10.41 2.76
C TYR A 281 0.42 -10.84 1.41
N TYR A 282 1.54 -11.60 1.38
CA TYR A 282 2.11 -12.08 0.12
C TYR A 282 1.11 -12.98 -0.61
N THR A 283 0.85 -12.66 -1.87
CA THR A 283 -0.21 -13.28 -2.67
C THR A 283 0.01 -13.01 -4.16
N ASP A 284 -0.90 -13.45 -5.01
CA ASP A 284 -0.97 -13.04 -6.40
C ASP A 284 -2.29 -12.34 -6.73
N LEU A 285 -2.24 -11.43 -7.70
CA LEU A 285 -3.42 -10.78 -8.29
C LEU A 285 -3.49 -11.10 -9.79
N ASN A 286 -4.59 -11.69 -10.23
CA ASN A 286 -4.87 -11.96 -11.63
C ASN A 286 -5.75 -10.86 -12.24
N TRP A 287 -5.14 -9.98 -13.03
CA TRP A 287 -5.81 -8.85 -13.67
C TRP A 287 -5.40 -8.67 -15.13
N GLY A 288 -6.37 -8.56 -16.04
CA GLY A 288 -6.09 -8.38 -17.48
C GLY A 288 -5.35 -9.54 -18.15
N ARG A 289 -5.52 -10.77 -17.64
CA ARG A 289 -4.75 -11.99 -18.02
C ARG A 289 -3.27 -11.95 -17.62
N ILE A 290 -2.90 -11.10 -16.66
CA ILE A 290 -1.57 -11.05 -16.06
C ILE A 290 -1.68 -11.45 -14.59
N SER A 291 -0.80 -12.36 -14.15
CA SER A 291 -0.63 -12.70 -12.74
C SER A 291 0.50 -11.83 -12.17
N PHE A 292 0.17 -11.03 -11.17
CA PHE A 292 1.10 -10.16 -10.44
C PHE A 292 1.45 -10.81 -9.12
N ALA A 293 2.72 -11.16 -8.90
CA ALA A 293 3.20 -11.58 -7.58
C ALA A 293 3.36 -10.36 -6.68
N ILE A 294 2.67 -10.36 -5.53
CA ILE A 294 2.76 -9.34 -4.48
C ILE A 294 3.61 -9.92 -3.37
N LEU A 295 4.77 -9.32 -3.12
CA LEU A 295 5.79 -9.83 -2.19
C LEU A 295 5.90 -8.93 -0.96
N GLU A 296 6.27 -9.53 0.16
CA GLU A 296 6.58 -8.86 1.43
C GLU A 296 8.09 -8.82 1.67
N ASP A 297 8.84 -8.39 0.66
CA ASP A 297 10.29 -8.52 0.62
C ASP A 297 11.00 -7.91 1.85
N ARG A 298 10.52 -6.77 2.35
CA ARG A 298 11.04 -6.14 3.56
C ARG A 298 10.82 -6.96 4.82
N LYS A 299 9.74 -7.74 4.91
CA LYS A 299 9.31 -8.44 6.13
C LYS A 299 10.22 -9.60 6.52
N PHE A 300 10.74 -10.31 5.53
CA PHE A 300 11.56 -11.52 5.74
C PHE A 300 13.06 -11.22 5.70
N LYS A 301 13.45 -10.08 5.10
CA LYS A 301 14.84 -9.67 4.90
C LYS A 301 15.65 -9.68 6.19
N THR A 302 16.85 -10.27 6.12
CA THR A 302 17.80 -10.36 7.23
C THR A 302 18.39 -8.99 7.57
N GLY A 303 18.44 -8.65 8.85
CA GLY A 303 19.10 -7.45 9.38
C GLY A 303 20.60 -7.47 9.09
N PRO A 304 21.17 -6.41 8.50
CA PRO A 304 22.53 -6.42 7.99
C PRO A 304 23.58 -6.41 9.10
N GLU A 305 23.26 -5.97 10.32
CA GLU A 305 24.24 -5.88 11.42
C GLU A 305 24.94 -7.21 11.72
N ALA A 306 24.21 -8.32 11.61
CA ALA A 306 24.74 -9.63 11.95
C ALA A 306 25.50 -10.30 10.81
N VAL A 307 25.34 -9.83 9.56
CA VAL A 307 25.78 -10.56 8.36
C VAL A 307 26.65 -9.74 7.41
N VAL A 308 26.56 -8.40 7.46
CA VAL A 308 27.33 -7.50 6.60
C VAL A 308 28.52 -6.93 7.38
N PRO A 309 29.76 -7.03 6.87
CA PRO A 309 30.91 -6.38 7.49
C PRO A 309 30.73 -4.85 7.59
N PRO A 310 31.28 -4.17 8.61
CA PRO A 310 31.25 -2.72 8.67
C PRO A 310 31.99 -2.08 7.49
N MET A 311 31.23 -1.48 6.56
CA MET A 311 31.74 -0.89 5.31
C MET A 311 31.32 0.58 5.12
N GLY A 312 30.84 1.20 6.18
CA GLY A 312 30.43 2.60 6.20
C GLY A 312 29.88 3.02 7.56
N PRO A 313 29.18 4.16 7.65
CA PRO A 313 28.71 4.72 8.93
C PRO A 313 27.56 3.91 9.55
N ARG A 314 26.88 3.06 8.77
CA ARG A 314 25.80 2.17 9.22
C ARG A 314 25.95 0.80 8.55
N PRO A 315 25.48 -0.31 9.16
CA PRO A 315 25.58 -1.64 8.55
C PRO A 315 24.87 -1.79 7.20
N ASP A 316 23.86 -0.95 6.96
CA ASP A 316 23.08 -0.88 5.71
C ASP A 316 23.55 0.22 4.75
N HIS A 317 24.67 0.89 5.02
CA HIS A 317 25.16 2.00 4.20
C HIS A 317 26.64 1.84 3.86
N ILE A 318 26.92 1.52 2.60
CA ILE A 318 28.26 1.45 2.04
C ILE A 318 28.53 2.75 1.29
N THR A 319 29.60 3.46 1.65
CA THR A 319 29.94 4.77 1.05
C THR A 319 31.05 4.69 0.00
N ASP A 320 31.78 3.58 -0.07
CA ASP A 320 32.80 3.38 -1.10
C ASP A 320 32.14 3.01 -2.44
N PRO A 321 32.22 3.85 -3.49
CA PRO A 321 31.64 3.52 -4.79
C PRO A 321 32.37 2.37 -5.52
N ASN A 322 33.55 1.96 -5.05
CA ASN A 322 34.36 0.92 -5.66
C ASN A 322 34.33 -0.42 -4.89
N TYR A 323 33.46 -0.55 -3.89
CA TYR A 323 33.32 -1.81 -3.15
C TYR A 323 32.90 -2.96 -4.09
N ASP A 324 33.29 -4.20 -3.75
CA ASP A 324 32.81 -5.39 -4.45
C ASP A 324 31.42 -5.77 -3.95
N PRO A 325 30.34 -5.70 -4.76
CA PRO A 325 29.01 -6.09 -4.32
C PRO A 325 28.90 -7.54 -3.85
N LYS A 326 29.80 -8.42 -4.29
CA LYS A 326 29.84 -9.81 -3.80
C LYS A 326 30.31 -9.93 -2.35
N SER A 327 30.96 -8.91 -1.79
CA SER A 327 31.40 -8.94 -0.40
C SER A 327 30.24 -8.88 0.60
N VAL A 328 29.03 -8.53 0.15
CA VAL A 328 27.81 -8.49 0.97
C VAL A 328 26.75 -9.51 0.55
N ASP A 329 27.03 -10.31 -0.49
CA ASP A 329 26.26 -11.49 -0.88
C ASP A 329 26.71 -12.70 -0.05
N VAL A 330 26.35 -12.67 1.24
CA VAL A 330 26.78 -13.66 2.23
C VAL A 330 25.74 -14.78 2.38
N PRO A 331 26.15 -16.05 2.55
CA PRO A 331 25.23 -17.19 2.65
C PRO A 331 24.20 -17.09 3.78
N GLU A 332 24.50 -16.32 4.82
CA GLU A 332 23.63 -16.09 5.97
C GLU A 332 22.49 -15.10 5.68
N ALA A 333 22.63 -14.26 4.66
CA ALA A 333 21.62 -13.27 4.28
C ALA A 333 20.44 -13.95 3.58
N ARG A 334 19.23 -13.69 4.08
CA ARG A 334 17.96 -14.16 3.50
C ARG A 334 17.10 -12.98 3.09
N LEU A 335 16.43 -13.11 1.95
CA LEU A 335 15.50 -12.11 1.41
C LEU A 335 14.03 -12.50 1.64
N LEU A 336 13.68 -13.76 1.40
CA LEU A 336 12.34 -14.35 1.55
C LEU A 336 12.43 -15.66 2.32
#